data_AF-A0A3D3X552-F1
#
_entry.id   AF-A0A3D3X552-F1
#
_cell.length_a   1.000
_cell.length_b   1.000
_cell.length_c   1.000
_cell.angle_alpha   90.00
_cell.angle_beta   90.00
_cell.angle_gamma   90.00
#
_symmetry.space_group_name_H-M   'P 1'
#
loop_
_entity.id
_entity.type
_entity.pdbx_description
1 polymer ?
#
loop_
_entity_poly.entity_id
_entity_poly.type
_entity_poly.pdbx_seq_one_letter_code
_entity_poly.pdbx_strand_id
1 'polypeptide(L)'
;MSRPTGDPSIIKNGSDVSGLINGESAIGRGQELTGRRGNATTEGLTVRWKGAQGVAIAPKPNGTAVGKISIREGFRFQVGANPDQAVSVAMGNMSSSQLARGVKNESGFQSLADLDVRSTTGANDAIRVVDEAINQVATTRGSLGAFQRNTLESNLTSLRIASENMTSAESTIRDADMAKELATFTRNQIMTQSAMAQLAQANAMPQNVLRLLANQ
;
A
#
# COMPACT_ATOMS: atom_id res chain seq x y z
N MET A 1 -12.73 -7.58 -32.21
CA MET A 1 -12.45 -8.19 -30.89
C MET A 1 -11.14 -8.96 -30.96
N SER A 2 -10.24 -8.66 -30.00
CA SER A 2 -9.12 -9.46 -29.47
C SER A 2 -7.94 -9.90 -30.34
N ARG A 3 -6.75 -9.34 -30.02
CA ARG A 3 -5.46 -10.05 -30.04
C ARG A 3 -5.34 -10.84 -28.72
N PRO A 4 -4.48 -11.87 -28.66
CA PRO A 4 -3.20 -11.67 -27.95
C PRO A 4 -2.01 -12.31 -28.71
N THR A 5 -0.87 -11.65 -28.93
CA THR A 5 0.22 -11.27 -28.01
C THR A 5 1.19 -12.42 -27.71
N GLY A 6 2.30 -12.44 -28.45
CA GLY A 6 3.65 -12.73 -27.96
C GLY A 6 3.98 -14.15 -27.50
N ASP A 7 4.44 -15.00 -28.42
CA ASP A 7 5.37 -16.07 -28.07
C ASP A 7 6.80 -15.54 -28.16
N PRO A 8 7.52 -15.35 -27.04
CA PRO A 8 8.96 -15.17 -27.08
C PRO A 8 9.63 -16.50 -27.40
N SER A 9 10.30 -16.54 -28.56
CA SER A 9 11.10 -17.64 -29.05
C SER A 9 12.18 -18.09 -28.07
N ILE A 10 12.33 -19.41 -27.94
CA ILE A 10 13.32 -20.11 -27.13
C ILE A 10 14.74 -19.73 -27.59
N ILE A 11 15.55 -19.19 -26.69
CA ILE A 11 17.00 -19.08 -26.87
C ILE A 11 17.63 -20.42 -26.45
N LYS A 12 18.03 -21.25 -27.43
CA LYS A 12 18.85 -22.46 -27.23
C LYS A 12 20.33 -22.11 -27.17
N ASN A 13 20.84 -21.85 -25.96
CA ASN A 13 22.11 -22.35 -25.43
C ASN A 13 22.44 -21.66 -24.10
N GLY A 14 22.69 -22.46 -23.06
CA GLY A 14 23.59 -22.08 -21.97
C GLY A 14 22.94 -21.59 -20.68
N SER A 15 22.95 -22.49 -19.68
CA SER A 15 22.85 -22.22 -18.24
C SER A 15 21.74 -21.26 -17.77
N ASP A 16 20.64 -21.82 -17.26
CA ASP A 16 19.67 -21.04 -16.46
C ASP A 16 20.32 -20.49 -15.19
N VAL A 17 19.90 -19.30 -14.74
CA VAL A 17 20.27 -18.81 -13.41
C VAL A 17 19.67 -19.73 -12.34
N SER A 18 20.50 -20.42 -11.57
CA SER A 18 20.06 -21.25 -10.44
C SER A 18 20.41 -20.60 -9.12
N GLY A 19 19.49 -20.61 -8.15
CA GLY A 19 19.77 -20.07 -6.83
C GLY A 19 18.58 -20.15 -5.88
N LEU A 20 18.82 -19.70 -4.66
CA LEU A 20 17.79 -19.50 -3.66
C LEU A 20 17.47 -18.01 -3.59
N ILE A 21 16.19 -17.66 -3.42
CA ILE A 21 15.79 -16.30 -3.05
C ILE A 21 15.51 -16.34 -1.55
N ASN A 22 16.21 -15.53 -0.76
CA ASN A 22 16.06 -15.50 0.69
C ASN A 22 16.19 -16.89 1.37
N GLY A 23 17.03 -17.79 0.82
CA GLY A 23 17.19 -19.16 1.31
C GLY A 23 16.11 -20.14 0.85
N GLU A 24 15.07 -19.68 0.15
CA GLU A 24 13.98 -20.49 -0.38
C GLU A 24 14.18 -20.84 -1.86
N SER A 25 13.62 -21.97 -2.28
CA SER A 25 13.83 -22.54 -3.62
C SER A 25 13.21 -21.67 -4.71
N ALA A 26 13.99 -21.35 -5.75
CA ALA A 26 13.51 -20.56 -6.89
C ALA A 26 13.75 -21.27 -8.22
N ILE A 27 12.92 -20.94 -9.21
CA ILE A 27 12.97 -21.47 -10.58
C ILE A 27 13.71 -20.47 -11.45
N GLY A 28 14.82 -20.92 -12.04
CA GLY A 28 15.55 -20.19 -13.08
C GLY A 28 14.91 -20.37 -14.45
N ARG A 29 14.70 -19.29 -15.19
CA ARG A 29 14.40 -19.29 -16.63
C ARG A 29 15.23 -18.22 -17.32
N GLY A 30 16.29 -18.63 -18.02
CA GLY A 30 17.24 -17.71 -18.64
C GLY A 30 17.92 -16.83 -17.59
N GLN A 31 17.64 -15.53 -17.59
CA GLN A 31 18.20 -14.56 -16.63
C GLN A 31 17.25 -14.24 -15.46
N GLU A 32 16.07 -14.84 -15.41
CA GLU A 32 15.08 -14.59 -14.37
C GLU A 32 15.06 -15.74 -13.37
N LEU A 33 15.08 -15.40 -12.08
CA LEU A 33 14.94 -16.33 -10.96
C LEU A 33 13.64 -16.00 -10.22
N THR A 34 12.66 -16.90 -10.24
CA THR A 34 11.34 -16.68 -9.65
C THR A 34 11.10 -17.62 -8.48
N GLY A 35 10.72 -17.11 -7.31
CA GLY A 35 10.43 -17.94 -6.15
C GLY A 35 9.19 -18.81 -6.38
N ARG A 36 9.26 -20.06 -5.89
CA ARG A 36 8.25 -21.08 -6.15
C ARG A 36 6.93 -20.78 -5.46
N ARG A 37 5.84 -21.27 -6.07
CA ARG A 37 4.53 -21.34 -5.42
C ARG A 37 4.65 -22.19 -4.15
N GLY A 38 4.23 -21.67 -3.00
CA GLY A 38 4.35 -22.32 -1.70
C GLY A 38 5.58 -21.91 -0.87
N ASN A 39 6.42 -20.97 -1.35
CA ASN A 39 7.47 -20.38 -0.53
C ASN A 39 6.88 -19.40 0.49
N ALA A 40 7.38 -19.39 1.72
CA ALA A 40 6.82 -18.58 2.80
C ALA A 40 7.06 -17.07 2.59
N THR A 41 8.15 -16.70 1.93
CA THR A 41 8.55 -15.27 1.78
C THR A 41 8.85 -14.84 0.35
N THR A 42 8.95 -15.78 -0.59
CA THR A 42 9.45 -15.51 -1.94
C THR A 42 8.53 -15.97 -3.06
N GLU A 43 7.32 -16.46 -2.73
CA GLU A 43 6.35 -16.87 -3.74
C GLU A 43 6.06 -15.73 -4.74
N GLY A 44 6.25 -16.00 -6.03
CA GLY A 44 5.99 -15.04 -7.12
C GLY A 44 7.03 -13.94 -7.27
N LEU A 45 7.97 -13.79 -6.33
CA LEU A 45 9.06 -12.82 -6.42
C LEU A 45 10.00 -13.21 -7.57
N THR A 46 10.10 -12.35 -8.58
CA THR A 46 10.97 -12.56 -9.74
C THR A 46 12.14 -11.59 -9.72
N VAL A 47 13.34 -12.15 -9.82
CA VAL A 47 14.60 -11.42 -9.81
C VAL A 47 15.26 -11.62 -11.18
N ARG A 48 15.37 -10.54 -11.94
CA ARG A 48 16.05 -10.57 -13.24
C ARG A 48 17.49 -10.12 -13.09
N TRP A 49 18.41 -11.05 -13.35
CA TRP A 49 19.80 -10.71 -13.58
C TRP A 49 19.93 -9.99 -14.93
N LYS A 50 20.67 -8.88 -15.00
CA LYS A 50 20.89 -8.12 -16.25
C LYS A 50 22.31 -8.25 -16.81
N GLY A 51 23.17 -9.03 -16.13
CA GLY A 51 24.60 -9.11 -16.44
C GLY A 51 25.36 -7.82 -16.16
N ALA A 52 26.68 -7.94 -16.03
CA ALA A 52 27.58 -6.84 -16.34
C ALA A 52 27.71 -6.85 -17.87
N GLN A 53 27.34 -5.76 -18.56
CA GLN A 53 27.56 -5.68 -20.00
C GLN A 53 29.04 -5.93 -20.32
N GLY A 54 29.33 -6.99 -21.10
CA GLY A 54 30.67 -7.30 -21.59
C GLY A 54 31.50 -8.31 -20.78
N VAL A 55 30.96 -8.93 -19.72
CA VAL A 55 31.66 -10.01 -19.00
C VAL A 55 31.17 -11.36 -19.51
N ALA A 56 31.97 -12.06 -20.31
CA ALA A 56 31.75 -13.46 -20.63
C ALA A 56 31.87 -14.29 -19.33
N ILE A 57 30.79 -14.96 -18.91
CA ILE A 57 30.84 -15.86 -17.77
C ILE A 57 31.40 -17.19 -18.26
N ALA A 58 32.66 -17.46 -17.94
CA ALA A 58 33.21 -18.80 -18.11
C ALA A 58 32.45 -19.77 -17.17
N PRO A 59 31.94 -20.91 -17.67
CA PRO A 59 31.33 -21.92 -16.82
C PRO A 59 32.38 -22.47 -15.86
N LYS A 60 32.23 -22.19 -14.55
CA LYS A 60 33.01 -22.85 -13.50
C LYS A 60 32.20 -24.03 -12.94
N PRO A 61 32.85 -25.11 -12.48
CA PRO A 61 32.16 -26.28 -11.90
C PRO A 61 31.18 -25.94 -10.76
N ASN A 62 31.40 -24.82 -10.06
CA ASN A 62 30.58 -24.35 -8.94
C ASN A 62 29.77 -23.07 -9.26
N GLY A 63 29.64 -22.71 -10.54
CA GLY A 63 29.06 -21.44 -10.96
C GLY A 63 29.94 -20.23 -10.64
N THR A 64 29.66 -19.09 -11.28
CA THR A 64 30.27 -17.79 -10.92
C THR A 64 29.21 -16.97 -10.19
N ALA A 65 29.54 -16.37 -9.04
CA ALA A 65 28.61 -15.47 -8.36
C ALA A 65 28.45 -14.18 -9.19
N VAL A 66 27.30 -14.01 -9.82
CA VAL A 66 27.04 -12.92 -10.79
C VAL A 66 26.33 -11.70 -10.20
N GLY A 67 26.08 -11.69 -8.89
CA GLY A 67 25.48 -10.57 -8.16
C GLY A 67 24.92 -10.98 -6.80
N LYS A 68 24.71 -9.99 -5.92
CA LYS A 68 23.95 -10.14 -4.68
C LYS A 68 22.75 -9.20 -4.74
N ILE A 69 21.55 -9.76 -4.67
CA ILE A 69 20.31 -8.97 -4.64
C ILE A 69 19.77 -9.05 -3.22
N SER A 70 19.97 -7.97 -2.46
CA SER A 70 19.48 -7.86 -1.10
C SER A 70 18.13 -7.15 -1.14
N ILE A 71 17.06 -7.91 -0.97
CA ILE A 71 15.73 -7.34 -0.74
C ILE A 71 15.63 -7.18 0.78
N ARG A 72 15.75 -5.94 1.26
CA ARG A 72 15.33 -5.61 2.63
C ARG A 72 13.82 -5.44 2.63
N GLU A 73 13.15 -5.83 3.71
CA GLU A 73 11.74 -5.49 3.90
C GLU A 73 11.58 -3.99 3.69
N GLY A 74 10.74 -3.63 2.72
CA GLY A 74 10.39 -2.25 2.44
C GLY A 74 9.59 -1.67 3.61
N PHE A 75 9.38 -0.36 3.57
CA PHE A 75 8.42 0.28 4.46
C PHE A 75 7.02 -0.22 4.10
N ARG A 76 6.31 -0.76 5.08
CA ARG A 76 4.94 -1.23 4.95
C ARG A 76 4.01 -0.18 5.54
N PHE A 77 3.03 0.27 4.75
CA PHE A 77 2.05 1.26 5.13
C PHE A 77 0.67 0.63 5.15
N GLN A 78 -0.07 0.81 6.24
CA GLN A 78 -1.49 0.52 6.30
C GLN A 78 -2.23 1.61 5.51
N VAL A 79 -2.96 1.23 4.47
CA VAL A 79 -3.65 2.16 3.56
C VAL A 79 -5.18 2.02 3.57
N GLY A 80 -5.71 1.09 4.37
CA GLY A 80 -7.14 0.85 4.50
C GLY A 80 -7.58 0.63 5.95
N ALA A 81 -8.90 0.61 6.15
CA ALA A 81 -9.51 0.48 7.47
C ALA A 81 -9.48 -0.96 8.02
N ASN A 82 -9.30 -1.97 7.17
CA ASN A 82 -9.35 -3.38 7.56
C ASN A 82 -7.95 -3.99 7.71
N PRO A 83 -7.80 -5.08 8.51
CA PRO A 83 -6.57 -5.87 8.54
C PRO A 83 -6.10 -6.26 7.14
N ASP A 84 -4.79 -6.39 6.97
CA ASP A 84 -4.11 -6.81 5.74
C ASP A 84 -4.24 -5.84 4.53
N GLN A 85 -4.85 -4.66 4.72
CA GLN A 85 -4.86 -3.59 3.71
C GLN A 85 -3.58 -2.75 3.78
N ALA A 86 -2.46 -3.38 3.43
CA ALA A 86 -1.14 -2.75 3.46
C ALA A 86 -0.47 -2.71 2.09
N VAL A 87 0.28 -1.64 1.83
CA VAL A 87 1.12 -1.50 0.64
C VAL A 87 2.56 -1.28 1.07
N SER A 88 3.50 -1.90 0.36
CA SER A 88 4.92 -1.82 0.67
C SER A 88 5.69 -1.06 -0.40
N VAL A 89 6.70 -0.30 0.02
CA VAL A 89 7.66 0.35 -0.87
C VAL A 89 9.07 0.08 -0.37
N ALA A 90 9.95 -0.35 -1.27
CA ALA A 90 11.34 -0.62 -0.95
C ALA A 90 12.24 0.41 -1.63
N MET A 91 13.34 0.74 -0.96
CA MET A 91 14.39 1.59 -1.51
C MET A 91 15.67 0.76 -1.66
N GLY A 92 16.36 0.95 -2.78
CA GLY A 92 17.69 0.37 -3.00
C GLY A 92 18.72 0.91 -2.01
N ASN A 93 19.89 0.27 -1.93
CA ASN A 93 20.97 0.79 -1.09
C ASN A 93 21.55 2.08 -1.69
N MET A 94 21.46 3.19 -0.96
CA MET A 94 21.94 4.52 -1.37
C MET A 94 23.30 4.89 -0.77
N SER A 95 24.03 3.94 -0.18
CA SER A 95 25.42 4.20 0.28
C SER A 95 26.35 4.49 -0.90
N SER A 96 27.36 5.35 -0.71
CA SER A 96 28.32 5.73 -1.76
C SER A 96 29.00 4.53 -2.45
N SER A 97 29.27 3.44 -1.73
CA SER A 97 29.86 2.21 -2.30
C SER A 97 28.91 1.37 -3.17
N GLN A 98 27.62 1.72 -3.19
CA GLN A 98 26.58 1.06 -3.98
C GLN A 98 26.00 1.94 -5.09
N LEU A 99 26.24 3.25 -5.03
CA LEU A 99 25.82 4.19 -6.08
C LEU A 99 26.80 4.19 -7.25
N ALA A 100 26.25 4.40 -8.46
CA ALA A 100 27.00 4.55 -9.71
C ALA A 100 27.96 3.40 -10.02
N ARG A 101 27.56 2.16 -9.68
CA ARG A 101 28.35 0.98 -10.01
C ARG A 101 28.29 0.64 -11.49
N GLY A 102 29.43 0.26 -12.05
CA GLY A 102 29.52 -0.20 -13.45
C GLY A 102 29.55 0.91 -14.50
N VAL A 103 29.78 2.17 -14.08
CA VAL A 103 30.04 3.28 -15.00
C VAL A 103 31.39 3.06 -15.68
N LYS A 104 31.42 3.10 -17.02
CA LYS A 104 32.67 2.97 -17.79
C LYS A 104 33.54 4.22 -17.57
N ASN A 105 34.75 4.00 -17.09
CA ASN A 105 35.74 5.04 -16.84
C ASN A 105 37.16 4.48 -17.01
N GLU A 106 38.14 5.35 -17.25
CA GLU A 106 39.54 4.96 -17.45
C GLU A 106 40.30 4.83 -16.12
N SER A 107 39.81 5.52 -15.10
CA SER A 107 40.43 5.60 -13.76
C SER A 107 40.15 4.38 -12.87
N GLY A 108 39.31 3.44 -13.31
CA GLY A 108 38.98 2.20 -12.59
C GLY A 108 38.01 2.36 -11.42
N PHE A 109 37.32 3.50 -11.29
CA PHE A 109 36.34 3.72 -10.23
C PHE A 109 35.19 2.71 -10.32
N GLN A 110 34.87 2.04 -9.21
CA GLN A 110 33.80 1.06 -9.17
C GLN A 110 32.49 1.64 -8.63
N SER A 111 32.57 2.75 -7.90
CA SER A 111 31.44 3.39 -7.22
C SER A 111 31.75 4.85 -6.88
N LEU A 112 30.73 5.56 -6.37
CA LEU A 112 30.90 6.92 -5.85
C LEU A 112 31.90 7.00 -4.67
N ALA A 113 32.18 5.90 -3.99
CA ALA A 113 33.14 5.88 -2.88
C ALA A 113 34.61 5.91 -3.33
N ASP A 114 34.89 5.56 -4.59
CA ASP A 114 36.26 5.32 -5.07
C ASP A 114 36.88 6.55 -5.78
N LEU A 115 36.18 7.69 -5.76
CA LEU A 115 36.55 8.85 -6.57
C LEU A 115 37.88 9.47 -6.14
N ASP A 116 38.75 9.68 -7.12
CA ASP A 116 39.99 10.45 -6.97
C ASP A 116 40.08 11.52 -8.06
N VAL A 117 40.16 12.79 -7.63
CA VAL A 117 40.20 13.97 -8.50
C VAL A 117 41.60 14.57 -8.63
N ARG A 118 42.64 13.86 -8.17
CA ARG A 118 44.04 14.35 -8.21
C ARG A 118 44.64 14.38 -9.61
N SER A 119 43.99 13.76 -10.60
CA SER A 119 44.39 13.77 -12.01
C SER A 119 43.28 14.32 -12.89
N THR A 120 43.64 14.87 -14.06
CA THR A 120 42.66 15.40 -15.03
C THR A 120 41.71 14.30 -15.54
N THR A 121 42.23 13.10 -15.81
CA THR A 121 41.41 11.94 -16.20
C THR A 121 40.48 11.52 -15.06
N GLY A 122 41.01 11.43 -13.84
CA GLY A 122 40.22 11.11 -12.64
C GLY A 122 39.10 12.12 -12.38
N ALA A 123 39.36 13.42 -12.57
CA ALA A 123 38.33 14.45 -12.44
C ALA A 123 37.21 14.31 -13.49
N ASN A 124 37.54 14.05 -14.75
CA ASN A 124 36.54 13.84 -15.80
C ASN A 124 35.72 12.56 -15.56
N ASP A 125 36.36 11.48 -15.15
CA ASP A 125 35.69 10.23 -14.82
C ASP A 125 34.82 10.36 -13.57
N ALA A 126 35.27 11.11 -12.57
CA ALA A 126 34.51 11.39 -11.36
C ALA A 126 33.19 12.12 -11.67
N ILE A 127 33.20 13.08 -12.60
CA ILE A 127 31.97 13.76 -13.06
C ILE A 127 30.97 12.73 -13.60
N ARG A 128 31.41 11.80 -14.46
CA ARG A 128 30.53 10.75 -15.02
C ARG A 128 29.91 9.87 -13.94
N VAL A 129 30.70 9.46 -12.95
CA VAL A 129 30.22 8.64 -11.83
C VAL A 129 29.25 9.43 -10.95
N VAL A 130 29.52 10.71 -10.69
CA VAL A 130 28.62 11.59 -9.93
C VAL A 130 27.29 11.80 -10.67
N ASP A 131 27.31 12.05 -11.97
CA ASP A 131 26.09 12.22 -12.77
C ASP A 131 25.21 10.98 -12.72
N GLU A 132 25.80 9.79 -12.85
CA GLU A 132 25.06 8.54 -12.70
C GLU A 132 24.50 8.36 -11.28
N ALA A 133 25.27 8.70 -10.24
CA ALA A 133 24.79 8.63 -8.87
C ALA A 133 23.60 9.57 -8.63
N ILE A 134 23.66 10.80 -9.17
CA ILE A 134 22.57 11.78 -9.11
C ILE A 134 21.34 11.23 -9.82
N ASN A 135 21.49 10.65 -11.02
CA ASN A 135 20.38 10.04 -11.75
C ASN A 135 19.72 8.89 -10.99
N GLN A 136 20.50 8.02 -10.35
CA GLN A 136 19.97 6.93 -9.52
C GLN A 136 19.20 7.44 -8.31
N VAL A 137 19.73 8.46 -7.61
CA VAL A 137 19.06 9.09 -6.48
C VAL A 137 17.78 9.80 -6.93
N ALA A 138 17.83 10.56 -8.03
CA ALA A 138 16.69 11.28 -8.57
C ALA A 138 15.58 10.33 -9.00
N THR A 139 15.92 9.23 -9.67
CA THR A 139 14.97 8.17 -10.05
C THR A 139 14.32 7.56 -8.82
N THR A 140 15.11 7.23 -7.80
CA THR A 140 14.61 6.67 -6.54
C THR A 140 13.64 7.64 -5.84
N ARG A 141 14.00 8.94 -5.76
CA ARG A 141 13.10 9.98 -5.23
C ARG A 141 11.82 10.12 -6.05
N GLY A 142 11.92 10.05 -7.38
CA GLY A 142 10.77 10.07 -8.28
C GLY A 142 9.82 8.91 -8.04
N SER A 143 10.35 7.69 -7.89
CA SER A 143 9.54 6.50 -7.57
C SER A 143 8.86 6.61 -6.20
N LEU A 144 9.57 7.09 -5.18
CA LEU A 144 9.00 7.31 -3.85
C LEU A 144 7.92 8.41 -3.86
N GLY A 145 8.16 9.51 -4.58
CA GLY A 145 7.17 10.58 -4.74
C GLY A 145 5.91 10.12 -5.49
N ALA A 146 6.09 9.31 -6.54
CA ALA A 146 4.97 8.70 -7.25
C ALA A 146 4.18 7.74 -6.34
N PHE A 147 4.86 6.94 -5.53
CA PHE A 147 4.22 6.07 -4.54
C PHE A 147 3.39 6.88 -3.53
N GLN A 148 3.98 7.93 -2.96
CA GLN A 148 3.30 8.80 -1.99
C GLN A 148 2.05 9.43 -2.60
N ARG A 149 2.17 10.08 -3.76
CA ARG A 149 1.04 10.77 -4.41
C ARG A 149 -0.04 9.81 -4.89
N ASN A 150 0.34 8.76 -5.62
CA ASN A 150 -0.64 7.89 -6.26
C ASN A 150 -1.26 6.89 -5.28
N THR A 151 -0.52 6.48 -4.26
CA THR A 151 -0.99 5.47 -3.32
C THR A 151 -1.43 6.12 -2.01
N LEU A 152 -0.53 6.78 -1.28
CA LEU A 152 -0.86 7.26 0.07
C LEU A 152 -1.87 8.41 0.06
N GLU A 153 -1.66 9.43 -0.78
CA GLU A 153 -2.57 10.58 -0.86
C GLU A 153 -3.93 10.19 -1.45
N SER A 154 -3.95 9.32 -2.46
CA SER A 154 -5.20 8.80 -3.03
C SER A 154 -6.00 7.99 -2.01
N ASN A 155 -5.36 7.05 -1.32
CA ASN A 155 -6.04 6.25 -0.30
C ASN A 155 -6.49 7.12 0.89
N LEU A 156 -5.68 8.08 1.32
CA LEU A 156 -6.06 9.05 2.35
C LEU A 156 -7.33 9.82 1.95
N THR A 157 -7.41 10.26 0.69
CA THR A 157 -8.59 10.97 0.17
C THR A 157 -9.82 10.06 0.18
N SER A 158 -9.68 8.82 -0.28
CA SER A 158 -10.76 7.83 -0.25
C SER A 158 -11.22 7.52 1.18
N LEU A 159 -10.29 7.38 2.13
CA LEU A 159 -10.61 7.14 3.54
C LEU A 159 -11.30 8.32 4.20
N ARG A 160 -10.92 9.56 3.86
CA ARG A 160 -11.63 10.76 4.34
C ARG A 160 -13.07 10.81 3.85
N ILE A 161 -13.31 10.52 2.57
CA ILE A 161 -14.67 10.46 2.02
C ILE A 161 -15.48 9.34 2.69
N ALA A 162 -14.88 8.16 2.87
CA ALA A 162 -15.53 7.06 3.57
C ALA A 162 -15.88 7.42 5.02
N SER A 163 -14.97 8.10 5.73
CA SER A 163 -15.20 8.59 7.09
C SER A 163 -16.32 9.61 7.15
N GLU A 164 -16.36 10.57 6.22
CA GLU A 164 -17.42 11.58 6.15
C GLU A 164 -18.79 10.92 5.92
N ASN A 165 -18.87 10.01 4.96
CA ASN A 165 -20.09 9.24 4.69
C ASN A 165 -20.54 8.41 5.90
N MET A 166 -19.60 7.81 6.64
CA MET A 166 -19.90 7.03 7.84
C MET A 166 -20.44 7.90 8.96
N THR A 167 -19.84 9.07 9.19
CA THR A 167 -20.33 10.05 10.18
C THR A 167 -21.71 10.58 9.81
N SER A 168 -21.98 10.85 8.52
CA SER A 168 -23.32 11.28 8.07
C SER A 168 -24.37 10.18 8.25
N ALA A 169 -24.01 8.93 7.96
CA ALA A 169 -24.88 7.77 8.20
C ALA A 169 -25.16 7.60 9.69
N GLU A 170 -24.14 7.71 10.55
CA GLU A 170 -24.28 7.67 12.01
C GLU A 170 -25.21 8.78 12.52
N SER A 171 -25.04 10.02 12.06
CA SER A 171 -25.91 11.13 12.42
C SER A 171 -27.36 10.86 12.05
N THR A 172 -27.60 10.34 10.83
CA THR A 172 -28.95 10.02 10.35
C THR A 172 -29.61 8.93 11.20
N ILE A 173 -28.85 7.89 11.57
CA ILE A 173 -29.33 6.81 12.45
C ILE A 173 -29.67 7.38 13.83
N ARG A 174 -28.75 8.16 14.41
CA ARG A 174 -28.95 8.77 15.73
C ARG A 174 -30.16 9.70 15.75
N ASP A 175 -30.35 10.51 14.73
CA ASP A 175 -31.49 11.42 14.63
C ASP A 175 -32.81 10.66 14.45
N ALA A 176 -32.82 9.59 13.66
CA ALA A 176 -34.00 8.72 13.51
C ALA A 176 -34.37 8.03 14.84
N ASP A 177 -33.38 7.52 15.57
CA ASP A 177 -33.58 6.91 16.88
C ASP A 177 -34.07 7.93 17.92
N MET A 178 -33.50 9.14 17.95
CA MET A 178 -33.97 10.22 18.81
C MET A 178 -35.40 10.64 18.46
N ALA A 179 -35.74 10.77 17.17
CA ALA A 179 -37.09 11.10 16.74
C ALA A 179 -38.11 10.03 17.17
N LYS A 180 -37.74 8.75 17.09
CA LYS A 180 -38.58 7.63 17.54
C LYS A 180 -38.81 7.66 19.06
N GLU A 181 -37.77 7.93 19.84
CA GLU A 181 -37.88 8.06 21.29
C GLU A 181 -38.69 9.29 21.70
N LEU A 182 -38.46 10.44 21.05
CA LEU A 182 -39.25 11.66 21.27
C LEU A 182 -40.73 11.44 20.93
N ALA A 183 -41.04 10.80 19.81
CA ALA A 183 -42.43 10.50 19.44
C ALA A 183 -43.10 9.57 20.47
N THR A 184 -42.36 8.59 21.00
CA THR A 184 -42.85 7.68 22.03
C THR A 184 -43.04 8.39 23.37
N PHE A 185 -42.09 9.23 23.77
CA PHE A 185 -42.18 10.07 24.96
C PHE A 185 -43.39 11.03 24.87
N THR A 186 -43.56 11.74 23.76
CA THR A 186 -44.70 12.65 23.53
C THR A 186 -46.02 11.88 23.54
N ARG A 187 -46.09 10.70 22.90
CA ARG A 187 -47.30 9.85 22.95
C ARG A 187 -47.64 9.47 24.39
N ASN A 188 -46.66 9.04 25.17
CA ASN A 188 -46.85 8.67 26.57
C ASN A 188 -47.29 9.88 27.41
N GLN A 189 -46.70 11.07 27.17
CA GLN A 189 -47.07 12.30 27.84
C GLN A 189 -48.52 12.74 27.52
N ILE A 190 -48.94 12.63 26.26
CA ILE A 190 -50.33 12.91 25.87
C ILE A 190 -51.27 11.89 26.51
N MET A 191 -50.88 10.62 26.59
CA MET A 191 -51.68 9.56 27.20
C MET A 191 -51.84 9.77 28.70
N THR A 192 -50.79 10.17 29.43
CA THR A 192 -50.88 10.50 30.86
C THR A 192 -51.74 11.73 31.11
N GLN A 193 -51.59 12.79 30.32
CA GLN A 193 -52.44 13.98 30.39
C GLN A 193 -53.90 13.66 30.06
N SER A 194 -54.14 12.82 29.05
CA SER A 194 -55.48 12.36 28.66
C SER A 194 -56.11 11.46 29.73
N ALA A 195 -55.35 10.57 30.35
CA ALA A 195 -55.82 9.74 31.47
C ALA A 195 -56.22 10.62 32.67
N MET A 196 -55.44 11.65 33.00
CA MET A 196 -55.80 12.62 34.05
C MET A 196 -57.07 13.41 33.70
N ALA A 197 -57.21 13.89 32.46
CA ALA A 197 -58.40 14.62 32.02
C ALA A 197 -59.65 13.71 31.97
N GLN A 198 -59.51 12.46 31.52
CA GLN A 198 -60.57 11.47 31.52
C GLN A 198 -60.98 11.08 32.94
N LEU A 199 -60.04 10.93 33.87
CA LEU A 199 -60.34 10.74 35.29
C LEU A 199 -61.12 11.93 35.85
N ALA A 200 -60.69 13.16 35.57
CA ALA A 200 -61.41 14.37 36.00
C ALA A 200 -62.85 14.42 35.43
N GLN A 201 -63.04 14.08 34.16
CA GLN A 201 -64.35 14.05 33.52
C GLN A 201 -65.24 12.89 34.01
N ALA A 202 -64.67 11.71 34.23
CA ALA A 202 -65.37 10.56 34.81
C ALA A 202 -65.79 10.83 36.26
N ASN A 203 -65.04 11.63 37.01
CA ASN A 203 -65.41 12.06 38.36
C ASN A 203 -66.49 13.17 38.36
N ALA A 204 -66.52 14.02 37.32
CA ALA A 204 -67.51 15.10 37.20
C ALA A 204 -68.89 14.62 36.68
N MET A 205 -68.93 13.59 35.83
CA MET A 205 -70.17 13.03 35.27
C MET A 205 -71.18 12.55 36.35
N PRO A 206 -70.80 11.75 37.37
CA PRO A 206 -71.69 11.31 38.43
C PRO A 206 -72.27 12.46 39.25
N GLN A 207 -71.49 13.53 39.48
CA GLN A 207 -71.94 14.70 40.22
C GLN A 207 -73.04 15.48 39.48
N ASN A 208 -72.94 15.55 38.15
CA ASN A 208 -73.97 16.16 37.31
C ASN A 208 -75.25 15.32 37.27
N VAL A 209 -75.14 13.98 37.27
CA VAL A 209 -76.31 13.09 37.35
C VAL A 209 -77.00 13.18 38.72
N LEU A 210 -76.23 13.23 39.82
CA LEU A 210 -76.78 13.44 41.15
C LEU A 210 -77.51 14.79 41.29
N ARG A 211 -77.00 15.85 40.65
CA ARG A 211 -77.70 17.15 40.57
C ARG A 211 -79.02 17.08 39.79
N LEU A 212 -79.12 16.23 38.77
CA LEU A 212 -80.35 16.03 37.99
C LEU A 212 -81.37 15.16 38.74
N LEU A 213 -80.92 14.16 39.51
CA LEU A 213 -81.77 13.33 40.36
C LEU A 213 -82.26 14.06 41.62
N ALA A 214 -81.51 15.05 42.12
CA ALA A 214 -81.91 15.86 43.27
C ALA A 214 -82.85 17.03 42.91
N ASN A 215 -83.09 17.30 41.62
CA ASN A 215 -83.93 18.38 41.10
C ASN A 215 -85.21 17.88 40.38
N GLN A 216 -85.64 16.64 40.65
CA GLN A 216 -87.01 16.17 40.43
C GLN A 216 -87.66 15.89 41.78
#